data_AF-A0AAV6URS2-F1
#
_entry.id   AF-A0AAV6URS2-F1
#
_cell.length_a   1.000
_cell.length_b   1.000
_cell.length_c   1.000
_cell.angle_alpha   90.00
_cell.angle_beta   90.00
_cell.angle_gamma   90.00
#
_symmetry.space_group_name_H-M   'P 1'
#
loop_
_entity.id
_entity.type
_entity.pdbx_description
1 polymer ?
#
loop_
_entity_poly.entity_id
_entity_poly.type
_entity_poly.pdbx_seq_one_letter_code
_entity_poly.pdbx_strand_id
1 'polypeptide(L)'
;MRTFMYFVLCVFLNAPYSTGFHSGAPVEACDSMLPRHLHTSAKPGEDSPFIFTASAGSFHPDSKRRKIKVKIRGAPFKGFFVVALNADTHERLGEFLSARGMEPVPCSAVTHSDGRPKVMASMVWQPPPDMKRGEVIFACTIFTKLESERGYEFTNGDIYGPLLSSFTS
;
A
#
# COMPACT_ATOMS: atom_id res chain seq x y z
N MET A 1 53.09 -8.46 8.98
CA MET A 1 52.08 -7.57 9.59
C MET A 1 51.49 -6.53 8.62
N ARG A 2 52.28 -5.89 7.74
CA ARG A 2 51.76 -4.86 6.80
C ARG A 2 50.75 -5.41 5.78
N THR A 3 50.95 -6.62 5.26
CA THR A 3 50.05 -7.30 4.31
C THR A 3 48.70 -7.68 4.91
N PHE A 4 48.65 -8.03 6.20
CA PHE A 4 47.41 -8.35 6.90
C PHE A 4 46.53 -7.09 7.11
N MET A 5 47.18 -5.95 7.31
CA MET A 5 46.51 -4.65 7.48
C MET A 5 45.79 -4.19 6.21
N TYR A 6 46.37 -4.44 5.02
CA TYR A 6 45.73 -4.14 3.74
C TYR A 6 44.54 -5.05 3.44
N PHE A 7 44.60 -6.32 3.85
CA PHE A 7 43.51 -7.27 3.64
C PHE A 7 42.26 -6.89 4.46
N VAL A 8 42.45 -6.44 5.70
CA VAL A 8 41.35 -5.96 6.56
C VAL A 8 40.76 -4.65 6.01
N LEU A 9 41.59 -3.73 5.50
CA LEU A 9 41.12 -2.46 4.93
C LEU A 9 40.24 -2.66 3.68
N CYS A 10 40.57 -3.63 2.81
CA CYS A 10 39.78 -3.92 1.60
C CYS A 10 38.39 -4.51 1.87
N VAL A 11 38.19 -5.22 3.00
CA VAL A 11 36.90 -5.82 3.36
C VAL A 11 35.88 -4.76 3.80
N PHE A 12 36.31 -3.66 4.42
CA PHE A 12 35.42 -2.56 4.82
C PHE A 12 34.99 -1.65 3.66
N LEU A 13 35.75 -1.61 2.56
CA LEU A 13 35.44 -0.81 1.36
C LEU A 13 34.43 -1.47 0.41
N ASN A 14 34.09 -2.74 0.63
CA ASN A 14 33.11 -3.48 -0.17
C ASN A 14 31.75 -3.66 0.51
N ALA A 15 31.43 -2.83 1.51
CA ALA A 15 30.07 -2.80 2.06
C ALA A 15 29.12 -2.36 0.93
N PRO A 16 28.19 -3.22 0.47
CA PRO A 16 27.21 -2.79 -0.52
C PRO A 16 26.40 -1.65 0.11
N TYR A 17 26.38 -0.51 -0.56
CA TYR A 17 25.46 0.57 -0.24
C TYR A 17 24.06 0.00 -0.45
N SER A 18 23.38 -0.37 0.64
CA SER A 18 21.99 -0.77 0.59
C SER A 18 21.19 0.46 0.20
N THR A 19 20.80 0.52 -1.08
CA THR A 19 19.81 1.48 -1.50
C THR A 19 18.54 1.11 -0.76
N GLY A 20 18.15 1.90 0.24
CA GLY A 20 16.86 1.75 0.91
C GLY A 20 15.77 1.59 -0.15
N PHE A 21 14.86 0.63 0.02
CA PHE A 21 13.86 0.29 -0.99
C PHE A 21 12.99 1.52 -1.30
N HIS A 22 13.30 2.18 -2.41
CA HIS A 22 12.45 3.24 -2.98
C HIS A 22 11.32 2.62 -3.83
N SER A 23 11.42 1.32 -4.11
CA SER A 23 10.40 0.48 -4.72
C SER A 23 9.38 0.06 -3.66
N GLY A 24 8.14 -0.17 -4.08
CA GLY A 24 6.99 -0.39 -3.19
C GLY A 24 7.09 -1.52 -2.17
N ALA A 25 6.01 -1.69 -1.42
CA ALA A 25 5.93 -2.73 -0.40
C ALA A 25 6.12 -4.14 -0.99
N PRO A 26 6.91 -5.02 -0.33
CA PRO A 26 7.18 -6.35 -0.83
C PRO A 26 6.01 -7.31 -0.55
N VAL A 27 6.07 -8.53 -1.09
CA VAL A 27 4.99 -9.54 -0.96
C VAL A 27 4.72 -9.92 0.50
N GLU A 28 5.72 -9.83 1.38
CA GLU A 28 5.54 -10.10 2.81
C GLU A 28 4.67 -9.04 3.52
N ALA A 29 4.43 -7.88 2.89
CA ALA A 29 3.48 -6.89 3.39
C ALA A 29 2.02 -7.36 3.23
N CYS A 30 1.77 -8.39 2.44
CA CYS A 30 0.42 -8.94 2.28
C CYS A 30 -0.13 -9.42 3.62
N ASP A 31 0.65 -10.13 4.43
CA ASP A 31 0.15 -10.72 5.69
C ASP A 31 -0.08 -9.67 6.78
N SER A 32 0.83 -8.71 6.90
CA SER A 32 0.80 -7.73 8.00
C SER A 32 0.07 -6.44 7.67
N MET A 33 0.01 -6.05 6.39
CA MET A 33 -0.36 -4.71 5.94
C MET A 33 0.45 -3.56 6.59
N LEU A 34 1.54 -3.87 7.29
CA LEU A 34 2.34 -2.88 8.01
C LEU A 34 3.52 -2.41 7.15
N PRO A 35 3.83 -1.10 7.13
CA PRO A 35 5.04 -0.60 6.52
C PRO A 35 6.25 -1.08 7.33
N ARG A 36 7.17 -1.79 6.69
CA ARG A 36 8.40 -2.28 7.32
C ARG A 36 9.54 -1.26 7.17
N HIS A 37 9.39 -0.11 7.82
CA HIS A 37 10.44 0.89 7.98
C HIS A 37 10.82 1.04 9.46
N LEU A 38 12.09 1.36 9.74
CA LEU A 38 12.53 1.71 11.09
C LEU A 38 11.83 3.02 11.53
N HIS A 39 11.41 3.07 12.80
CA HIS A 39 10.70 4.21 13.41
C HIS A 39 9.35 4.55 12.76
N THR A 40 8.53 3.54 12.44
CA THR A 40 7.12 3.71 12.07
C THR A 40 6.22 3.62 13.30
N SER A 41 5.28 4.56 13.43
CA SER A 41 4.22 4.53 14.45
C SER A 41 2.84 4.58 13.81
N ALA A 42 1.89 3.80 14.34
CA ALA A 42 0.49 3.88 13.94
C ALA A 42 -0.12 5.19 14.47
N LYS A 43 -0.96 5.84 13.66
CA LYS A 43 -1.78 6.98 14.08
C LYS A 43 -3.26 6.61 14.19
N PRO A 44 -3.97 7.13 15.21
CA PRO A 44 -5.42 6.94 15.32
C PRO A 44 -6.14 7.39 14.06
N GLY A 45 -7.13 6.59 13.66
CA GLY A 45 -7.91 6.83 12.45
C GLY A 45 -8.88 8.02 12.54
N GLU A 46 -9.33 8.38 13.73
CA GLU A 46 -10.39 9.39 13.96
C GLU A 46 -10.02 10.79 13.44
N ASP A 47 -8.73 11.13 13.43
CA ASP A 47 -8.20 12.41 12.92
C ASP A 47 -7.38 12.24 11.62
N SER A 48 -7.60 11.15 10.89
CA SER A 48 -6.89 10.88 9.64
C SER A 48 -7.10 12.01 8.63
N PRO A 49 -6.03 12.67 8.13
CA PRO A 49 -6.15 13.73 7.13
C PRO A 49 -6.36 13.17 5.71
N PHE A 50 -6.70 11.89 5.61
CA PHE A 50 -6.85 11.16 4.35
C PHE A 50 -8.29 10.72 4.14
N ILE A 51 -8.71 10.77 2.89
CA ILE A 51 -9.99 10.26 2.41
C ILE A 51 -9.68 9.05 1.52
N PHE A 52 -10.20 7.89 1.92
CA PHE A 52 -10.10 6.66 1.16
C PHE A 52 -11.50 6.25 0.67
N THR A 53 -11.65 6.10 -0.65
CA THR A 53 -12.96 5.87 -1.30
C THR A 53 -12.88 4.85 -2.43
N ALA A 54 -13.97 4.12 -2.64
CA ALA A 54 -14.15 3.21 -3.76
C ALA A 54 -15.40 3.60 -4.56
N SER A 55 -15.37 3.44 -5.88
CA SER A 55 -16.53 3.74 -6.73
C SER A 55 -17.70 2.77 -6.55
N ALA A 56 -17.44 1.61 -5.94
CA ALA A 56 -18.40 0.57 -5.58
C ALA A 56 -17.72 -0.39 -4.58
N GLY A 57 -18.50 -1.11 -3.78
CA GLY A 57 -18.03 -2.28 -3.01
C GLY A 57 -18.68 -3.60 -3.44
N SER A 58 -19.27 -3.63 -4.64
CA SER A 58 -19.78 -4.85 -5.26
C SER A 58 -19.54 -4.79 -6.76
N PHE A 59 -19.33 -5.94 -7.40
CA PHE A 59 -19.14 -6.06 -8.85
C PHE A 59 -20.17 -7.02 -9.46
N HIS A 60 -20.46 -6.81 -10.75
CA HIS A 60 -21.45 -7.58 -11.52
C HIS A 60 -21.00 -7.71 -12.99
N PRO A 61 -21.42 -8.76 -13.73
CA PRO A 61 -20.87 -9.09 -15.05
C PRO A 61 -21.18 -8.02 -16.10
N ASP A 62 -22.41 -7.52 -16.07
CA ASP A 62 -23.00 -6.67 -17.10
C ASP A 62 -22.96 -5.18 -16.73
N SER A 63 -22.30 -4.85 -15.62
CA SER A 63 -22.21 -3.46 -15.18
C SER A 63 -21.11 -2.73 -15.95
N LYS A 64 -21.34 -1.45 -16.26
CA LYS A 64 -20.26 -0.47 -16.58
C LYS A 64 -19.19 -0.36 -15.46
N ARG A 65 -19.36 -1.11 -14.36
CA ARG A 65 -18.59 -1.14 -13.11
C ARG A 65 -17.85 -2.47 -12.91
N ARG A 66 -17.59 -3.25 -13.96
CA ARG A 66 -16.74 -4.45 -13.86
C ARG A 66 -15.36 -4.11 -13.29
N LYS A 67 -14.89 -2.87 -13.43
CA LYS A 67 -13.71 -2.35 -12.75
C LYS A 67 -14.12 -1.32 -11.71
N ILE A 68 -13.49 -1.37 -10.53
CA ILE A 68 -13.73 -0.47 -9.42
C ILE A 68 -12.55 0.50 -9.30
N LYS A 69 -12.83 1.80 -9.20
CA LYS A 69 -11.80 2.82 -8.94
C LYS A 69 -11.69 3.04 -7.44
N VAL A 70 -10.49 2.88 -6.91
CA VAL A 70 -10.17 3.11 -5.51
C VAL A 70 -9.25 4.33 -5.43
N LYS A 71 -9.50 5.23 -4.49
CA LYS A 71 -8.82 6.54 -4.41
C LYS A 71 -8.42 6.88 -2.99
N ILE A 72 -7.20 7.39 -2.87
CA ILE A 72 -6.66 8.04 -1.67
C ILE A 72 -6.48 9.52 -2.01
N ARG A 73 -6.92 10.41 -1.12
CA ARG A 73 -6.73 11.88 -1.21
C ARG A 73 -6.47 12.45 0.18
N GLY A 74 -5.85 13.62 0.28
CA GLY A 74 -5.69 14.30 1.57
C GLY A 74 -4.37 15.06 1.68
N ALA A 75 -3.79 15.03 2.89
CA ALA A 75 -2.45 15.55 3.14
C ALA A 75 -1.37 14.88 2.26
N PRO A 76 -0.17 15.44 2.14
CA PRO A 76 0.93 14.78 1.44
C PRO A 76 1.32 13.43 2.10
N PHE A 77 1.34 12.36 1.32
CA PHE A 77 1.81 11.04 1.71
C PHE A 77 2.90 10.55 0.75
N LYS A 78 3.73 9.61 1.19
CA LYS A 78 4.84 9.07 0.39
C LYS A 78 4.55 7.70 -0.19
N GLY A 79 3.80 6.89 0.55
CA GLY A 79 3.49 5.52 0.16
C GLY A 79 2.10 5.11 0.58
N PHE A 80 1.66 3.99 0.02
CA PHE A 80 0.44 3.31 0.41
C PHE A 80 0.57 1.82 0.12
N PHE A 81 -0.26 1.03 0.78
CA PHE A 81 -0.51 -0.37 0.49
C PHE A 81 -2.02 -0.59 0.56
N VAL A 82 -2.61 -1.09 -0.52
CA VAL A 82 -4.06 -1.36 -0.58
C VAL A 82 -4.27 -2.81 -0.94
N VAL A 83 -5.15 -3.49 -0.20
CA VAL A 83 -5.54 -4.87 -0.45
C VAL A 83 -7.04 -4.94 -0.75
N ALA A 84 -7.43 -5.94 -1.53
CA ALA A 84 -8.83 -6.24 -1.83
C ALA A 84 -9.19 -7.60 -1.24
N LEU A 85 -10.27 -7.62 -0.44
CA LEU A 85 -10.75 -8.78 0.30
C LEU A 85 -12.19 -9.10 -0.11
N ASN A 86 -12.53 -10.37 -0.15
CA ASN A 86 -13.92 -10.82 -0.22
C ASN A 86 -14.65 -10.41 1.08
N ALA A 87 -15.83 -9.82 0.96
CA ALA A 87 -16.57 -9.32 2.13
C ALA A 87 -17.04 -10.42 3.08
N ASP A 88 -17.30 -11.63 2.56
CA ASP A 88 -17.79 -12.77 3.35
C ASP A 88 -16.64 -13.57 3.95
N THR A 89 -15.63 -13.90 3.13
CA THR A 89 -14.55 -14.81 3.54
C THR A 89 -13.31 -14.10 4.05
N HIS A 90 -13.18 -12.79 3.83
CA HIS A 90 -11.97 -11.99 4.04
C HIS A 90 -10.74 -12.53 3.28
N GLU A 91 -10.93 -13.42 2.31
CA GLU A 91 -9.86 -13.91 1.45
C GLU A 91 -9.50 -12.90 0.36
N ARG A 92 -8.30 -13.06 -0.22
CA ARG A 92 -7.82 -12.20 -1.31
C ARG A 92 -8.72 -12.30 -2.53
N LEU A 93 -9.13 -11.15 -3.06
CA LEU A 93 -10.09 -11.10 -4.16
C LEU A 93 -9.63 -10.19 -5.28
N GLY A 94 -9.58 -10.75 -6.49
CA GLY A 94 -9.32 -10.00 -7.71
C GLY A 94 -7.91 -9.42 -7.79
N GLU A 95 -7.73 -8.44 -8.66
CA GLU A 95 -6.41 -7.89 -8.98
C GLU A 95 -6.45 -6.39 -9.22
N PHE A 96 -5.39 -5.70 -8.84
CA PHE A 96 -5.18 -4.31 -9.23
C PHE A 96 -4.44 -4.23 -10.57
N LEU A 97 -4.82 -3.26 -11.38
CA LEU A 97 -4.17 -2.98 -12.65
C LEU A 97 -2.93 -2.12 -12.43
N SER A 98 -1.85 -2.44 -13.15
CA SER A 98 -0.64 -1.62 -13.16
C SER A 98 -0.93 -0.24 -13.74
N ALA A 99 -0.34 0.78 -13.11
CA ALA A 99 -0.46 2.18 -13.49
C ALA A 99 0.83 2.92 -13.13
N ARG A 100 1.09 4.05 -13.77
CA ARG A 100 2.29 4.85 -13.47
C ARG A 100 2.32 5.26 -12.00
N GLY A 101 3.45 5.03 -11.32
CA GLY A 101 3.61 5.38 -9.91
C GLY A 101 3.08 4.31 -8.95
N MET A 102 2.61 3.17 -9.46
CA MET A 102 1.96 2.10 -8.70
C MET A 102 2.36 0.74 -9.24
N GLU A 103 2.41 -0.26 -8.37
CA GLU A 103 2.79 -1.61 -8.73
C GLU A 103 1.84 -2.62 -8.07
N PRO A 104 1.18 -3.49 -8.85
CA PRO A 104 0.41 -4.60 -8.30
C PRO A 104 1.31 -5.58 -7.57
N VAL A 105 0.81 -6.14 -6.48
CA VAL A 105 1.48 -7.16 -5.67
C VAL A 105 0.65 -8.45 -5.77
N PRO A 106 1.28 -9.64 -5.94
CA PRO A 106 0.61 -10.93 -6.17
C PRO A 106 -0.09 -11.49 -4.92
N CYS A 107 -1.00 -10.69 -4.33
CA CYS A 107 -1.85 -11.03 -3.19
C CYS A 107 -3.11 -10.15 -3.18
N SER A 108 -3.63 -9.84 -4.38
CA SER A 108 -4.75 -8.91 -4.57
C SER A 108 -4.49 -7.55 -3.94
N ALA A 109 -3.28 -7.02 -4.14
CA ALA A 109 -2.85 -5.76 -3.53
C ALA A 109 -2.14 -4.85 -4.54
N VAL A 110 -1.98 -3.58 -4.16
CA VAL A 110 -1.24 -2.57 -4.92
C VAL A 110 -0.48 -1.66 -3.98
N THR A 111 0.71 -1.27 -4.40
CA THR A 111 1.56 -0.34 -3.67
C THR A 111 2.06 0.78 -4.59
N HIS A 112 2.73 1.76 -4.01
CA HIS A 112 3.43 2.81 -4.74
C HIS A 112 4.71 2.25 -5.40
N SER A 113 5.12 2.78 -6.55
CA SER A 113 6.38 2.38 -7.19
C SER A 113 7.56 3.31 -6.86
N ASP A 114 7.29 4.45 -6.21
CA ASP A 114 8.30 5.44 -5.81
C ASP A 114 7.88 6.22 -4.55
N GLY A 115 8.86 6.68 -3.78
CA GLY A 115 8.63 7.46 -2.55
C GLY A 115 8.39 8.97 -2.75
N ARG A 116 8.04 9.43 -3.97
CA ARG A 116 7.77 10.86 -4.21
C ARG A 116 6.50 11.28 -3.46
N PRO A 117 6.46 12.48 -2.83
CA PRO A 117 5.26 12.97 -2.18
C PRO A 117 4.06 13.05 -3.14
N LYS A 118 2.89 12.64 -2.68
CA LYS A 118 1.64 12.60 -3.42
C LYS A 118 0.51 13.13 -2.54
N VAL A 119 -0.46 13.81 -3.13
CA VAL A 119 -1.71 14.21 -2.45
C VAL A 119 -2.90 13.37 -2.92
N MET A 120 -2.69 12.52 -3.94
CA MET A 120 -3.71 11.67 -4.52
C MET A 120 -3.09 10.40 -5.12
N ALA A 121 -3.78 9.28 -4.94
CA ALA A 121 -3.56 8.04 -5.68
C ALA A 121 -4.90 7.52 -6.18
N SER A 122 -4.98 7.12 -7.45
CA SER A 122 -6.14 6.46 -8.05
C SER A 122 -5.71 5.14 -8.66
N MET A 123 -6.20 4.05 -8.10
CA MET A 123 -5.96 2.69 -8.57
C MET A 123 -7.24 2.09 -9.16
N VAL A 124 -7.08 1.07 -9.99
CA VAL A 124 -8.19 0.36 -10.62
C VAL A 124 -8.08 -1.11 -10.25
N TRP A 125 -9.16 -1.64 -9.67
CA TRP A 125 -9.31 -3.03 -9.30
C TRP A 125 -10.28 -3.73 -10.26
N GLN A 126 -10.04 -5.01 -10.53
CA GLN A 126 -10.95 -5.87 -11.27
C GLN A 126 -11.20 -7.19 -10.53
N PRO A 127 -12.43 -7.72 -10.57
CA PRO A 127 -12.77 -8.99 -9.96
C PRO A 127 -12.14 -10.17 -10.73
N PRO A 128 -12.06 -11.35 -10.09
CA PRO A 128 -11.67 -12.58 -10.77
C PRO A 128 -12.51 -12.83 -12.03
N PRO A 129 -11.91 -13.37 -13.12
CA PRO A 129 -12.59 -13.53 -14.40
C PRO A 129 -13.75 -14.54 -14.36
N ASP A 130 -13.67 -15.52 -13.47
CA ASP A 130 -14.63 -16.60 -13.21
C ASP A 130 -15.80 -16.16 -12.32
N MET A 131 -15.63 -15.10 -11.54
CA MET A 131 -16.65 -14.62 -10.61
C MET A 131 -17.57 -13.59 -11.29
N LYS A 132 -18.85 -13.93 -11.36
CA LYS A 132 -19.87 -13.07 -11.99
C LYS A 132 -20.25 -11.88 -11.12
N ARG A 133 -20.46 -12.10 -9.82
CA ARG A 133 -20.84 -11.05 -8.87
C ARG A 133 -20.24 -11.34 -7.50
N GLY A 134 -20.12 -10.30 -6.68
CA GLY A 134 -19.67 -10.42 -5.30
C GLY A 134 -19.47 -9.07 -4.64
N GLU A 135 -19.21 -9.11 -3.34
CA GLU A 135 -18.87 -7.95 -2.51
C GLU A 135 -17.37 -7.93 -2.22
N VAL A 136 -16.81 -6.73 -2.13
CA VAL A 136 -15.39 -6.50 -1.93
C VAL A 136 -15.18 -5.41 -0.89
N ILE A 137 -14.24 -5.67 0.02
CA ILE A 137 -13.71 -4.73 0.99
C ILE A 137 -12.33 -4.30 0.52
N PHE A 138 -12.06 -3.01 0.57
CA PHE A 138 -10.71 -2.48 0.34
C PHE A 138 -10.13 -2.01 1.66
N ALA A 139 -8.96 -2.53 2.02
CA ALA A 139 -8.23 -2.12 3.20
C ALA A 139 -6.94 -1.39 2.76
N CYS A 140 -6.57 -0.33 3.46
CA CYS A 140 -5.47 0.54 3.08
C CYS A 140 -4.61 0.96 4.26
N THR A 141 -3.30 0.88 4.05
CA THR A 141 -2.29 1.51 4.92
C THR A 141 -1.65 2.67 4.17
N ILE A 142 -1.74 3.88 4.70
CA ILE A 142 -1.16 5.09 4.11
C ILE A 142 0.10 5.45 4.88
N PHE A 143 1.18 5.79 4.19
CA PHE A 143 2.48 6.09 4.80
C PHE A 143 2.88 7.55 4.57
N THR A 144 3.22 8.25 5.66
CA THR A 144 3.59 9.67 5.68
C THR A 144 4.96 9.88 6.30
N LYS A 145 5.59 11.03 6.00
CA LYS A 145 6.81 11.48 6.69
C LYS A 145 6.43 12.61 7.63
N LEU A 146 6.83 12.51 8.90
CA LEU A 146 6.70 13.60 9.86
C LEU A 146 7.64 14.75 9.50
N GLU A 147 7.15 15.99 9.57
CA GLU A 147 7.95 17.21 9.37
C GLU A 147 8.83 17.54 10.59
N SER A 148 8.46 17.14 11.82
CA SER A 148 9.17 17.52 13.04
C SER A 148 10.10 16.45 13.66
N GLU A 149 10.05 15.19 13.22
CA GLU A 149 10.87 14.12 13.80
C GLU A 149 11.45 13.23 12.69
N ARG A 150 12.61 12.59 12.92
CA ARG A 150 13.22 11.63 11.99
C ARG A 150 12.44 10.30 11.89
N GLY A 151 11.11 10.34 12.05
CA GLY A 151 10.20 9.20 12.11
C GLY A 151 9.20 9.18 10.96
N TYR A 152 8.52 8.05 10.83
CA TYR A 152 7.48 7.82 9.84
C TYR A 152 6.17 7.40 10.53
N GLU A 153 5.05 7.64 9.88
CA GLU A 153 3.74 7.30 10.44
C GLU A 153 2.84 6.66 9.40
N PHE A 154 1.91 5.85 9.88
CA PHE A 154 0.90 5.25 9.04
C PHE A 154 -0.49 5.24 9.66
N THR A 155 -1.50 5.18 8.80
CA THR A 155 -2.92 5.09 9.19
C THR A 155 -3.58 3.99 8.38
N ASN A 156 -4.37 3.15 9.05
CA ASN A 156 -5.11 2.03 8.46
C ASN A 156 -6.58 2.42 8.27
N GLY A 157 -7.15 2.11 7.11
CA GLY A 157 -8.58 2.33 6.88
C GLY A 157 -9.18 1.41 5.83
N ASP A 158 -10.44 1.05 6.06
CA ASP A 158 -11.16 0.06 5.29
C ASP A 158 -12.45 0.66 4.71
N ILE A 159 -12.87 0.16 3.54
CA ILE A 159 -14.09 0.57 2.86
C ILE A 159 -15.01 -0.65 2.73
N TYR A 160 -16.19 -0.53 3.32
CA TYR A 160 -17.32 -1.44 3.10
C TYR A 160 -18.28 -0.82 2.08
N GLY A 161 -18.52 -1.47 0.94
CA GLY A 161 -19.49 -0.97 -0.03
C GLY A 161 -19.03 0.31 -0.78
N PRO A 162 -19.96 1.11 -1.34
CA PRO A 162 -19.66 2.40 -1.97
C PRO A 162 -19.41 3.55 -0.96
N LEU A 163 -19.21 3.24 0.33
CA LEU A 163 -19.17 4.23 1.41
C LEU A 163 -17.75 4.79 1.64
N LEU A 164 -17.69 5.87 2.42
CA LEU A 164 -16.45 6.49 2.91
C LEU A 164 -15.74 5.56 3.90
N SER A 165 -14.41 5.64 3.94
CA SER A 165 -13.54 4.83 4.80
C SER A 165 -13.90 4.91 6.29
N SER A 166 -13.78 3.77 6.98
CA SER A 166 -13.64 3.72 8.43
C SER A 166 -12.16 3.51 8.75
N PHE A 167 -11.52 4.46 9.41
CA PHE A 167 -10.12 4.30 9.87
C PHE A 167 -10.11 3.77 11.29
N THR A 168 -9.26 2.79 11.58
CA THR A 168 -9.14 2.17 12.92
C THR A 168 -7.71 2.32 13.43
N SER A 169 -7.58 2.42 14.76
CA SER A 169 -6.29 2.49 15.48
C SER A 169 -5.67 1.11 15.66
#